data_AF-A0A737RCZ5-F1
#
_entry.id   AF-A0A737RCZ5-F1
#
_cell.length_a   1.000
_cell.length_b   1.000
_cell.length_c   1.000
_cell.angle_alpha   90.00
_cell.angle_beta   90.00
_cell.angle_gamma   90.00
#
_symmetry.space_group_name_H-M   'P 1'
#
loop_
_entity.id
_entity.type
_entity.pdbx_description
1 polymer ?
#
loop_
_entity_poly.entity_id
_entity_poly.type
_entity_poly.pdbx_seq_one_letter_code
_entity_poly.pdbx_strand_id
1 'polypeptide(L)'
;MLLPWLILIPFIGGFLCWQTERFGVKVPRWIALITMGLTLALGLQLWLQGGYSLTQSAGIPQWQSEFVLPWIPRFGISIHLALDGLSLLMVVLTGLLGVLAVLCSWREIEKYQGFFHLNLMWILGGVIGVFLAIDMFLFFFFWEMMLVPMYFLIALWGHKASDGKTRITAATKFFIYTQASGLVMLIAILALVFVHYNATGVWTFNYEELLNTPMSHGVEYLLMLGFFIAFAVKMPVVPLHGWLPDAHSQAPTAGSVDLAGILLKTAAYGLLRFSLPLFPNASAEFAPIAMWLGVIGIFYGAWMAFTQYDIKRLIAYTSVSHMGFVLIAIYTGSQLAYQGAVIQMIAHGLSAAGLFILCGQLYERLHTRDMRMMGGLWGKMKWLPALSMFFAVATLGMPGTGNFVGEFMILFGSYQVVPMITVISTFGLVFASVYSLAMLHRAYFGKAKSQIASQELPGMSLRELFIILLLVVLLILLGFYPQPILDTSHSAMSNIQQWFVNSVTTTRP
;
A
#
# COMPACT_ATOMS: atom_id res chain seq x y z
N MET A 1 -11.20 22.40 -7.46
CA MET A 1 -10.17 23.14 -6.68
C MET A 1 -10.01 22.59 -5.25
N LEU A 2 -10.08 21.27 -5.03
CA LEU A 2 -9.99 20.65 -3.68
C LEU A 2 -8.70 19.84 -3.45
N LEU A 3 -7.96 19.50 -4.51
CA LEU A 3 -6.78 18.63 -4.44
C LEU A 3 -5.66 19.16 -3.52
N PRO A 4 -5.34 20.48 -3.50
CA PRO A 4 -4.33 20.98 -2.56
C PRO A 4 -4.73 20.75 -1.10
N TRP A 5 -6.02 20.83 -0.77
CA TRP A 5 -6.51 20.65 0.60
C TRP A 5 -6.38 19.20 1.10
N LEU A 6 -6.49 18.21 0.21
CA LEU A 6 -6.23 16.81 0.57
C LEU A 6 -4.81 16.59 1.09
N ILE A 7 -3.85 17.37 0.61
CA ILE A 7 -2.46 17.34 1.05
C ILE A 7 -2.29 18.25 2.27
N LEU A 8 -2.72 19.51 2.18
CA LEU A 8 -2.49 20.52 3.22
C LEU A 8 -3.15 20.18 4.57
N ILE A 9 -4.34 19.58 4.60
CA ILE A 9 -5.01 19.22 5.85
C ILE A 9 -4.14 18.30 6.72
N PRO A 10 -3.59 17.17 6.20
CA PRO A 10 -2.59 16.38 6.92
C PRO A 10 -1.34 17.16 7.33
N PHE A 11 -0.73 17.96 6.44
CA PHE A 11 0.51 18.69 6.78
C PHE A 11 0.30 19.72 7.90
N ILE A 12 -0.75 20.52 7.80
CA ILE A 12 -1.16 21.49 8.82
C ILE A 12 -1.57 20.74 10.09
N GLY A 13 -2.33 19.65 9.97
CA GLY A 13 -2.74 18.82 11.09
C GLY A 13 -1.55 18.27 11.89
N GLY A 14 -0.51 17.80 11.20
CA GLY A 14 0.73 17.37 11.83
C GLY A 14 1.44 18.50 12.58
N PHE A 15 1.54 19.69 11.97
CA PHE A 15 2.12 20.86 12.64
C PHE A 15 1.31 21.28 13.87
N LEU A 16 -0.02 21.28 13.77
CA LEU A 16 -0.91 21.55 14.90
C LEU A 16 -0.74 20.52 16.02
N CYS A 17 -0.61 19.22 15.70
CA CYS A 17 -0.33 18.19 16.70
C CYS A 17 0.93 18.50 17.51
N TRP A 18 2.00 18.92 16.82
CA TRP A 18 3.26 19.24 17.49
C TRP A 18 3.16 20.48 18.38
N GLN A 19 2.55 21.56 17.91
CA GLN A 19 2.45 22.79 18.70
C GLN A 19 1.47 22.67 19.87
N THR A 20 0.36 21.97 19.66
CA THR A 20 -0.70 21.82 20.68
C THR A 20 -0.37 20.83 21.79
N GLU A 21 0.68 20.01 21.63
CA GLU A 21 1.19 19.16 22.72
C GLU A 21 1.51 19.98 23.98
N ARG A 22 1.98 21.23 23.81
CA ARG A 22 2.29 22.15 24.90
C ARG A 22 1.05 22.56 25.72
N PHE A 23 -0.14 22.50 25.13
CA PHE A 23 -1.40 22.81 25.80
C PHE A 23 -2.00 21.61 26.53
N GLY A 24 -1.56 20.39 26.19
CA GLY A 24 -1.95 19.20 26.92
C GLY A 24 -1.52 17.91 26.21
N VAL A 25 -1.00 16.96 26.98
CA VAL A 25 -0.48 15.67 26.49
C VAL A 25 -1.53 14.80 25.76
N LYS A 26 -2.82 15.12 25.89
CA LYS A 26 -3.93 14.40 25.25
C LYS A 26 -4.48 15.10 24.01
N VAL A 27 -4.09 16.34 23.72
CA VAL A 27 -4.62 17.14 22.59
C VAL A 27 -4.15 16.62 21.22
N PRO A 28 -2.87 16.23 21.02
CA PRO A 28 -2.37 15.85 19.69
C PRO A 28 -3.17 14.73 19.00
N ARG A 29 -3.55 13.68 19.74
CA ARG A 29 -4.34 12.57 19.18
C ARG A 29 -5.73 12.98 18.70
N TRP A 30 -6.34 14.00 19.33
CA TRP A 30 -7.63 14.54 18.89
C TRP A 30 -7.48 15.39 17.63
N ILE A 31 -6.41 16.20 17.57
CA ILE A 31 -6.10 16.98 16.36
C ILE A 31 -5.88 16.03 15.18
N ALA A 32 -5.04 14.99 15.35
CA ALA A 32 -4.79 13.99 14.32
C ALA A 32 -6.08 13.27 13.86
N LEU A 33 -6.97 12.93 14.81
CA LEU A 33 -8.24 12.29 14.50
C LEU A 33 -9.17 13.21 13.70
N ILE A 34 -9.29 14.47 14.12
CA ILE A 34 -10.13 15.46 13.43
C ILE A 34 -9.59 15.73 12.03
N THR A 35 -8.28 15.92 11.88
CA THR A 35 -7.67 16.23 10.58
C THR A 35 -7.79 15.05 9.63
N MET A 36 -7.58 13.82 10.09
CA MET A 36 -7.80 12.64 9.24
C MET A 36 -9.28 12.41 8.92
N GLY A 37 -10.19 12.72 9.85
CA GLY A 37 -11.63 12.74 9.59
C GLY A 37 -12.01 13.73 8.50
N LEU A 38 -11.44 14.94 8.53
CA LEU A 38 -11.63 15.95 7.48
C LEU A 38 -11.06 15.51 6.12
N THR A 39 -9.86 14.92 6.11
CA THR A 39 -9.25 14.37 4.88
C THR A 39 -10.11 13.26 4.28
N LEU A 40 -10.60 12.32 5.11
CA LEU A 40 -11.48 11.25 4.66
C LEU A 40 -12.82 11.82 4.15
N ALA A 41 -13.40 12.78 4.87
CA ALA A 41 -14.64 13.44 4.44
C ALA A 41 -14.46 14.15 3.10
N LEU A 42 -13.33 14.82 2.87
CA LEU A 42 -13.02 15.46 1.59
C LEU A 42 -12.82 14.45 0.46
N GLY A 43 -12.15 13.32 0.73
CA GLY A 43 -12.03 12.21 -0.22
C GLY A 43 -13.40 11.62 -0.58
N LEU A 44 -14.26 11.39 0.41
CA LEU A 44 -15.63 10.91 0.19
C LEU A 44 -16.51 11.94 -0.51
N GLN A 45 -16.31 13.24 -0.26
CA GLN A 45 -17.02 14.30 -0.97
C GLN A 45 -16.64 14.29 -2.45
N LEU A 46 -15.34 14.19 -2.77
CA LEU A 46 -14.88 14.06 -4.15
C LEU A 46 -15.40 12.79 -4.81
N TRP A 47 -15.53 11.71 -4.04
CA TRP A 47 -16.23 10.51 -4.48
C TRP A 47 -17.70 10.81 -4.80
N LEU A 48 -18.51 11.27 -3.86
CA LEU A 48 -19.94 11.54 -4.11
C LEU A 48 -20.21 12.56 -5.25
N GLN A 49 -19.28 13.49 -5.50
CA GLN A 49 -19.35 14.44 -6.61
C GLN A 49 -18.91 13.85 -7.95
N GLY A 50 -18.07 12.81 -7.93
CA GLY A 50 -17.65 12.09 -9.12
C GLY A 50 -18.79 11.26 -9.69
N GLY A 51 -19.17 11.54 -10.93
CA GLY A 51 -20.17 10.74 -11.66
C GLY A 51 -19.59 9.38 -12.07
N TYR A 52 -19.42 8.45 -11.13
CA TYR A 52 -19.00 7.07 -11.42
C TYR A 52 -20.16 6.31 -12.03
N SER A 53 -20.39 6.56 -13.30
CA SER A 53 -21.06 5.64 -14.20
C SER A 53 -20.00 4.99 -15.08
N LEU A 54 -20.35 3.89 -15.75
CA LEU A 54 -19.59 3.30 -16.85
C LEU A 54 -19.51 4.28 -18.05
N THR A 55 -18.95 5.48 -17.85
CA THR A 55 -18.61 6.38 -18.95
C THR A 55 -17.48 5.75 -19.75
N GLN A 56 -17.67 5.75 -21.07
CA GLN A 56 -16.74 5.22 -22.07
C GLN A 56 -15.33 5.79 -21.88
N SER A 57 -14.32 4.96 -22.18
CA SER A 57 -12.92 5.39 -22.30
C SER A 57 -12.85 6.60 -23.24
N ALA A 58 -12.42 7.74 -22.70
CA ALA A 58 -12.13 8.94 -23.49
C ALA A 58 -10.65 9.01 -23.93
N GLY A 59 -9.85 7.99 -23.59
CA GLY A 59 -8.39 7.98 -23.75
C GLY A 59 -7.63 8.65 -22.60
N ILE A 60 -6.31 8.47 -22.59
CA ILE A 60 -5.40 9.22 -21.71
C ILE A 60 -5.01 10.51 -22.45
N PRO A 61 -5.02 11.70 -21.80
CA PRO A 61 -5.31 11.97 -20.38
C PRO A 61 -6.78 12.31 -20.09
N GLN A 62 -7.31 11.83 -18.95
CA GLN A 62 -8.64 12.18 -18.44
C GLN A 62 -8.64 12.19 -16.90
N TRP A 63 -9.04 13.33 -16.32
CA TRP A 63 -9.10 13.54 -14.88
C TRP A 63 -10.49 14.05 -14.46
N GLN A 64 -10.94 13.62 -13.29
CA GLN A 64 -12.18 14.13 -12.68
C GLN A 64 -11.99 15.55 -12.15
N SER A 65 -10.83 15.80 -11.58
CA SER A 65 -10.39 17.14 -11.14
C SER A 65 -8.91 17.26 -11.40
N GLU A 66 -8.51 18.46 -11.78
CA GLU A 66 -7.14 18.82 -12.03
C GLU A 66 -6.81 20.15 -11.33
N PHE A 67 -5.55 20.33 -10.95
CA PHE A 67 -5.03 21.56 -10.39
C PHE A 67 -3.60 21.76 -10.85
N VAL A 68 -3.30 22.92 -11.43
CA VAL A 68 -1.97 23.28 -11.94
C VAL A 68 -1.58 24.63 -11.34
N LEU A 69 -0.39 24.69 -10.74
CA LEU A 69 0.21 25.93 -10.27
C LEU A 69 1.72 25.93 -10.60
N PRO A 70 2.27 26.96 -11.28
CA PRO A 70 3.71 27.01 -11.57
C PRO A 70 4.57 26.90 -10.31
N TRP A 71 5.63 26.08 -10.33
CA TRP A 71 6.52 25.88 -9.19
C TRP A 71 7.97 26.25 -9.47
N ILE A 72 8.58 25.59 -10.45
CA ILE A 72 9.95 25.87 -10.90
C ILE A 72 9.92 26.08 -12.42
N PRO A 73 9.48 27.27 -12.89
CA PRO A 73 9.26 27.52 -14.31
C PRO A 73 10.51 27.34 -15.17
N ARG A 74 11.70 27.54 -14.60
CA ARG A 74 12.99 27.32 -15.27
C ARG A 74 13.12 25.92 -15.88
N PHE A 75 12.51 24.92 -15.26
CA PHE A 75 12.54 23.52 -15.70
C PHE A 75 11.19 23.01 -16.19
N GLY A 76 10.20 23.90 -16.35
CA GLY A 76 8.82 23.49 -16.68
C GLY A 76 8.14 22.64 -15.60
N ILE A 77 8.59 22.75 -14.35
CA ILE A 77 8.02 21.99 -13.22
C ILE A 77 6.88 22.80 -12.60
N SER A 78 5.76 22.13 -12.35
CA SER A 78 4.59 22.74 -11.71
C SER A 78 4.03 21.86 -10.59
N ILE A 79 3.30 22.47 -9.65
CA ILE A 79 2.42 21.71 -8.76
C ILE A 79 1.22 21.25 -9.58
N HIS A 80 1.37 20.11 -10.24
CA HIS A 80 0.33 19.48 -11.04
C HIS A 80 -0.26 18.30 -10.26
N LEU A 81 -1.51 18.47 -9.84
CA LEU A 81 -2.29 17.45 -9.15
C LEU A 81 -3.46 17.03 -10.03
N ALA A 82 -3.66 15.72 -10.16
CA ALA A 82 -4.73 15.14 -10.93
C ALA A 82 -5.40 14.00 -10.16
N LEU A 83 -6.71 13.88 -10.31
CA LEU A 83 -7.53 12.87 -9.64
C LEU A 83 -8.33 12.08 -10.67
N ASP A 84 -8.19 10.76 -10.65
CA ASP A 84 -9.08 9.82 -11.33
C ASP A 84 -9.60 8.77 -10.34
N GLY A 85 -10.37 7.80 -10.85
CA GLY A 85 -10.94 6.73 -10.04
C GLY A 85 -9.92 5.89 -9.28
N LEU A 86 -8.77 5.59 -9.88
CA LEU A 86 -7.70 4.84 -9.22
C LEU A 86 -7.11 5.64 -8.06
N SER A 87 -6.68 6.87 -8.31
CA SER A 87 -6.07 7.73 -7.28
C SER A 87 -7.05 7.99 -6.15
N LEU A 88 -8.33 8.21 -6.47
CA LEU A 88 -9.36 8.45 -5.48
C LEU A 88 -9.54 7.28 -4.52
N LEU A 89 -9.64 6.05 -5.03
CA LEU A 89 -9.78 4.86 -4.17
C LEU A 89 -8.58 4.73 -3.22
N MET A 90 -7.37 5.01 -3.72
CA MET A 90 -6.15 4.99 -2.90
C MET A 90 -6.13 6.12 -1.85
N VAL A 91 -6.63 7.31 -2.19
CA VAL A 91 -6.77 8.43 -1.24
C VAL A 91 -7.81 8.13 -0.16
N VAL A 92 -8.97 7.56 -0.51
CA VAL A 92 -10.01 7.17 0.46
C VAL A 92 -9.49 6.07 1.38
N LEU A 93 -8.80 5.06 0.84
CA LEU A 93 -8.14 4.02 1.63
C LEU A 93 -7.11 4.62 2.60
N THR A 94 -6.29 5.55 2.12
CA THR A 94 -5.27 6.24 2.94
C THR A 94 -5.91 7.07 4.05
N GLY A 95 -6.99 7.79 3.76
CA GLY A 95 -7.76 8.56 4.75
C GLY A 95 -8.35 7.65 5.84
N LEU A 96 -8.97 6.54 5.42
CA LEU A 96 -9.55 5.56 6.34
C LEU A 96 -8.47 4.93 7.23
N LEU A 97 -7.41 4.40 6.64
CA LEU A 97 -6.33 3.76 7.40
C LEU A 97 -5.61 4.75 8.32
N GLY A 98 -5.47 6.02 7.92
CA GLY A 98 -4.94 7.06 8.77
C GLY A 98 -5.82 7.34 10.01
N VAL A 99 -7.15 7.36 9.87
CA VAL A 99 -8.06 7.41 11.04
C VAL A 99 -7.82 6.20 11.94
N LEU A 100 -7.72 5.00 11.38
CA LEU A 100 -7.50 3.78 12.16
C LEU A 100 -6.11 3.74 12.83
N ALA A 101 -5.07 4.26 12.18
CA ALA A 101 -3.71 4.35 12.71
C ALA A 101 -3.65 5.30 13.92
N VAL A 102 -4.35 6.43 13.86
CA VAL A 102 -4.53 7.32 15.03
C VAL A 102 -5.27 6.59 16.15
N LEU A 103 -6.34 5.88 15.82
CA LEU A 103 -7.14 5.18 16.82
C LEU A 103 -6.42 3.98 17.43
N CYS A 104 -5.60 3.23 16.69
CA CYS A 104 -4.89 2.07 17.23
C CYS A 104 -3.73 2.47 18.16
N SER A 105 -3.09 3.61 17.90
CA SER A 105 -1.97 4.14 18.71
C SER A 105 -2.41 4.94 19.94
N TRP A 106 -3.73 5.13 20.16
CA TRP A 106 -4.30 5.99 21.21
C TRP A 106 -3.80 5.73 22.65
N ARG A 107 -3.36 4.49 22.93
CA ARG A 107 -2.81 4.04 24.22
C ARG A 107 -1.35 3.57 24.13
N GLU A 108 -0.79 3.46 22.92
CA GLU A 108 0.54 2.90 22.69
C GLU A 108 1.65 3.92 22.99
N ILE A 109 1.38 5.19 22.74
CA ILE A 109 2.38 6.26 22.83
C ILE A 109 2.13 7.07 24.10
N GLU A 110 3.17 7.31 24.90
CA GLU A 110 3.09 8.13 26.12
C GLU A 110 4.06 9.32 26.13
N LYS A 111 5.11 9.29 25.30
CA LYS A 111 6.13 10.35 25.21
C LYS A 111 6.13 10.99 23.82
N TYR A 112 6.21 12.32 23.81
CA TYR A 112 6.26 13.16 22.61
C TYR A 112 5.13 12.85 21.61
N GLN A 113 3.89 12.92 22.12
CA GLN A 113 2.68 12.64 21.36
C GLN A 113 2.52 13.56 20.15
N GLY A 114 2.87 14.84 20.32
CA GLY A 114 2.82 15.83 19.26
C GLY A 114 3.76 15.48 18.12
N PHE A 115 4.99 15.07 18.45
CA PHE A 115 5.96 14.66 17.43
C PHE A 115 5.61 13.33 16.77
N PHE A 116 5.03 12.37 17.51
CA PHE A 116 4.53 11.11 16.94
C PHE A 116 3.44 11.38 15.89
N HIS A 117 2.39 12.13 16.27
CA HIS A 117 1.29 12.43 15.38
C HIS A 117 1.69 13.37 14.24
N LEU A 118 2.65 14.28 14.43
CA LEU A 118 3.23 15.05 13.33
C LEU A 118 3.82 14.13 12.26
N ASN A 119 4.70 13.21 12.66
CA ASN A 119 5.32 12.27 11.73
C ASN A 119 4.26 11.41 11.03
N LEU A 120 3.27 10.90 11.78
CA LEU A 120 2.17 10.12 11.22
C LEU A 120 1.38 10.91 10.15
N MET A 121 1.04 12.17 10.41
CA MET A 121 0.29 12.99 9.46
C MET A 121 1.11 13.34 8.23
N TRP A 122 2.42 13.57 8.36
CA TRP A 122 3.30 13.84 7.22
C TRP A 122 3.54 12.61 6.34
N ILE A 123 3.54 11.39 6.92
CA ILE A 123 3.51 10.14 6.14
C ILE A 123 2.24 10.11 5.30
N LEU A 124 1.08 10.22 5.95
CA LEU A 124 -0.22 10.10 5.29
C LEU A 124 -0.46 11.20 4.24
N GLY A 125 -0.11 12.45 4.56
CA GLY A 125 -0.18 13.58 3.63
C GLY A 125 0.78 13.43 2.45
N GLY A 126 2.00 12.96 2.71
CA GLY A 126 2.98 12.67 1.66
C GLY A 126 2.47 11.57 0.70
N VAL A 127 1.95 10.46 1.24
CA VAL A 127 1.37 9.39 0.42
C VAL A 127 0.17 9.88 -0.41
N ILE A 128 -0.74 10.67 0.17
CA ILE A 128 -1.83 11.29 -0.60
C ILE A 128 -1.26 12.14 -1.74
N GLY A 129 -0.20 12.91 -1.47
CA GLY A 129 0.56 13.62 -2.48
C GLY A 129 1.09 12.71 -3.59
N VAL A 130 1.65 11.54 -3.27
CA VAL A 130 2.12 10.55 -4.26
C VAL A 130 0.99 10.08 -5.19
N PHE A 131 -0.22 9.88 -4.67
CA PHE A 131 -1.36 9.46 -5.51
C PHE A 131 -1.97 10.58 -6.36
N LEU A 132 -1.84 11.83 -5.93
CA LEU A 132 -2.39 12.99 -6.65
C LEU A 132 -1.38 13.62 -7.61
N ALA A 133 -0.08 13.49 -7.35
CA ALA A 133 0.94 14.13 -8.15
C ALA A 133 1.06 13.47 -9.53
N ILE A 134 0.97 14.31 -10.57
CA ILE A 134 1.12 13.91 -11.96
C ILE A 134 2.32 14.61 -12.63
N ASP A 135 2.84 15.71 -12.06
CA ASP A 135 4.18 16.20 -12.38
C ASP A 135 5.23 15.23 -11.79
N MET A 136 6.17 14.76 -12.62
CA MET A 136 7.13 13.72 -12.24
C MET A 136 8.05 14.17 -11.09
N PHE A 137 8.39 15.45 -11.02
CA PHE A 137 9.21 15.98 -9.95
C PHE A 137 8.42 16.06 -8.64
N LEU A 138 7.17 16.53 -8.70
CA LEU A 138 6.28 16.54 -7.53
C LEU A 138 6.00 15.12 -7.00
N PHE A 139 5.78 14.15 -7.91
CA PHE A 139 5.61 12.75 -7.57
C PHE A 139 6.83 12.20 -6.82
N PHE A 140 8.03 12.37 -7.38
CA PHE A 140 9.28 11.97 -6.73
C PHE A 140 9.47 12.67 -5.38
N PHE A 141 9.17 13.97 -5.30
CA PHE A 141 9.30 14.74 -4.08
C PHE A 141 8.42 14.19 -2.95
N PHE A 142 7.14 13.91 -3.20
CA PHE A 142 6.27 13.27 -2.21
C PHE A 142 6.69 11.83 -1.89
N TRP A 143 7.19 11.10 -2.89
CA TRP A 143 7.66 9.72 -2.75
C TRP A 143 8.80 9.60 -1.74
N GLU A 144 9.73 10.56 -1.73
CA GLU A 144 10.82 10.66 -0.78
C GLU A 144 10.40 11.32 0.54
N MET A 145 9.58 12.38 0.46
CA MET A 145 9.15 13.12 1.64
C MET A 145 8.46 12.23 2.66
N MET A 146 7.65 11.26 2.24
CA MET A 146 6.97 10.36 3.18
C MET A 146 7.90 9.36 3.88
N LEU A 147 9.08 9.07 3.31
CA LEU A 147 10.03 8.10 3.86
C LEU A 147 10.75 8.64 5.09
N VAL A 148 11.03 9.95 5.13
CA VAL A 148 11.76 10.58 6.25
C VAL A 148 10.94 10.53 7.56
N PRO A 149 9.66 10.95 7.60
CA PRO A 149 8.83 10.77 8.79
C PRO A 149 8.62 9.31 9.17
N MET A 150 8.53 8.40 8.19
CA MET A 150 8.41 6.96 8.47
C MET A 150 9.66 6.38 9.13
N TYR A 151 10.85 6.83 8.70
CA TYR A 151 12.12 6.50 9.36
C TYR A 151 12.09 6.91 10.83
N PHE A 152 11.67 8.15 11.13
CA PHE A 152 11.56 8.61 12.52
C PHE A 152 10.54 7.81 13.31
N LEU A 153 9.40 7.46 12.71
CA LEU A 153 8.36 6.67 13.37
C LEU A 153 8.90 5.31 13.85
N ILE A 154 9.66 4.62 12.99
CA ILE A 154 10.30 3.33 13.32
C ILE A 154 11.44 3.53 14.34
N ALA A 155 12.34 4.49 14.09
CA ALA A 155 13.55 4.67 14.88
C ALA A 155 13.27 5.15 16.32
N LEU A 156 12.21 5.94 16.53
CA LEU A 156 11.93 6.59 17.81
C LEU A 156 10.87 5.86 18.65
N TRP A 157 9.82 5.31 18.02
CA TRP A 157 8.72 4.62 18.72
C TRP A 157 8.65 3.12 18.41
N GLY A 158 9.58 2.59 17.62
CA GLY A 158 9.66 1.15 17.40
C GLY A 158 10.01 0.36 18.68
N HIS A 159 9.51 -0.86 18.74
CA HIS A 159 9.75 -1.82 19.82
C HIS A 159 11.00 -2.64 19.51
N LYS A 160 11.83 -2.95 20.51
CA LYS A 160 12.97 -3.85 20.32
C LYS A 160 12.48 -5.24 19.89
N ALA A 161 13.03 -5.79 18.80
CA ALA A 161 12.72 -7.16 18.40
C ALA A 161 13.47 -8.20 19.22
N SER A 162 12.97 -9.43 19.16
CA SER A 162 13.54 -10.61 19.80
C SER A 162 14.86 -11.08 19.16
N ASP A 163 15.17 -10.62 17.95
CA ASP A 163 16.40 -10.99 17.22
C ASP A 163 17.62 -10.11 17.57
N GLY A 164 17.48 -9.23 18.56
CA GLY A 164 18.55 -8.33 19.01
C GLY A 164 18.83 -7.14 18.08
N LYS A 165 18.13 -7.02 16.94
CA LYS A 165 18.28 -5.83 16.08
C LYS A 165 17.68 -4.62 16.77
N THR A 166 18.39 -3.50 16.71
CA THR A 166 17.84 -2.21 17.16
C THR A 166 16.84 -1.68 16.13
N ARG A 167 15.81 -1.00 16.61
CA ARG A 167 14.83 -0.28 15.79
C ARG A 167 15.47 0.70 14.81
N ILE A 168 16.64 1.26 15.15
CA ILE A 168 17.42 2.14 14.26
C ILE A 168 17.93 1.36 13.06
N THR A 169 18.41 0.12 13.23
CA THR A 169 18.90 -0.70 12.12
C THR A 169 17.77 -1.04 11.15
N ALA A 170 16.57 -1.35 11.65
CA ALA A 170 15.41 -1.58 10.80
C ALA A 170 14.97 -0.31 10.06
N ALA A 171 14.93 0.83 10.76
CA ALA A 171 14.64 2.12 10.14
C ALA A 171 15.68 2.46 9.06
N THR A 172 16.96 2.28 9.32
CA THR A 172 18.06 2.52 8.37
C THR A 172 17.96 1.58 7.17
N LYS A 173 17.68 0.29 7.38
CA LYS A 173 17.49 -0.67 6.28
C LYS A 173 16.31 -0.29 5.40
N PHE A 174 15.15 0.05 6.00
CA PHE A 174 13.99 0.58 5.29
C PHE A 174 14.37 1.80 4.46
N PHE A 175 14.96 2.81 5.09
CA PHE A 175 15.26 4.08 4.46
C PHE A 175 16.28 3.94 3.33
N ILE A 176 17.39 3.22 3.54
CA ILE A 176 18.40 3.00 2.50
C ILE A 176 17.81 2.28 1.30
N TYR A 177 17.03 1.21 1.52
CA TYR A 177 16.39 0.48 0.43
C TYR A 177 15.52 1.41 -0.40
N THR A 178 14.58 2.09 0.23
CA THR A 178 13.59 2.90 -0.49
C THR A 178 14.22 4.17 -1.09
N GLN A 179 15.10 4.86 -0.36
CA GLN A 179 15.75 6.10 -0.80
C GLN A 179 16.70 5.85 -1.97
N ALA A 180 17.57 4.84 -1.88
CA ALA A 180 18.51 4.53 -2.95
C ALA A 180 17.77 4.09 -4.23
N SER A 181 16.69 3.32 -4.07
CA SER A 181 15.83 2.94 -5.20
C SER A 181 15.15 4.16 -5.84
N GLY A 182 14.73 5.13 -5.02
CA GLY A 182 14.18 6.38 -5.49
C GLY A 182 15.18 7.22 -6.28
N LEU A 183 16.46 7.23 -5.90
CA LEU A 183 17.51 7.89 -6.70
C LEU A 183 17.65 7.28 -8.10
N VAL A 184 17.51 5.96 -8.23
CA VAL A 184 17.51 5.29 -9.54
C VAL A 184 16.33 5.76 -10.40
N MET A 185 15.13 5.86 -9.80
CA MET A 185 13.95 6.40 -10.48
C MET A 185 14.11 7.89 -10.82
N LEU A 186 14.73 8.69 -9.95
CA LEU A 186 15.02 10.10 -10.24
C LEU A 186 15.92 10.22 -11.47
N ILE A 187 16.98 9.42 -11.57
CA ILE A 187 17.86 9.42 -12.75
C ILE A 187 17.07 9.03 -14.00
N ALA A 188 16.16 8.05 -13.92
CA ALA A 188 15.29 7.68 -15.03
C ALA A 188 14.33 8.82 -15.44
N ILE A 189 13.73 9.53 -14.48
CA ILE A 189 12.90 10.72 -14.74
C ILE A 189 13.73 11.80 -15.44
N LEU A 190 14.93 12.10 -14.94
CA LEU A 190 15.81 13.10 -15.54
C LEU A 190 16.22 12.73 -16.97
N ALA A 191 16.52 11.44 -17.21
CA ALA A 191 16.85 10.94 -18.54
C ALA A 191 15.65 11.02 -19.50
N LEU A 192 14.43 10.70 -19.03
CA LEU A 192 13.20 10.82 -19.80
C LEU A 192 12.95 12.28 -20.22
N VAL A 193 13.02 13.21 -19.26
CA VAL A 193 12.85 14.65 -19.53
C VAL A 193 13.91 15.16 -20.49
N PHE A 194 15.16 14.70 -20.36
CA PHE A 194 16.24 15.07 -21.28
C PHE A 194 15.99 14.58 -22.71
N VAL A 195 15.54 13.33 -22.87
CA VAL A 195 15.19 12.77 -24.19
C VAL A 195 14.03 13.55 -24.80
N HIS A 196 13.00 13.86 -24.01
CA HIS A 196 11.87 14.68 -24.46
C HIS A 196 12.34 16.06 -24.93
N TYR A 197 13.08 16.77 -24.09
CA TYR A 197 13.63 18.09 -24.41
C TYR A 197 14.52 18.07 -25.66
N ASN A 198 15.36 17.04 -25.83
CA ASN A 198 16.23 16.95 -27.00
C ASN A 198 15.45 16.71 -28.32
N ALA A 199 14.25 16.14 -28.24
CA ALA A 199 13.38 15.93 -29.39
C ALA A 199 12.43 17.12 -29.68
N THR A 200 11.95 17.82 -28.65
CA THR A 200 10.90 18.86 -28.78
C THR A 200 11.39 20.28 -28.51
N GLY A 201 12.54 20.44 -27.86
CA GLY A 201 13.08 21.73 -27.41
C GLY A 201 12.38 22.32 -26.18
N VAL A 202 11.48 21.58 -25.52
CA VAL A 202 10.66 22.06 -24.38
C VAL A 202 11.01 21.30 -23.10
N TRP A 203 11.37 22.05 -22.05
CA TRP A 203 11.59 21.48 -20.72
C TRP A 203 10.24 21.31 -20.02
N THR A 204 9.93 20.08 -19.64
CA THR A 204 8.67 19.73 -18.96
C THR A 204 8.87 18.50 -18.09
N PHE A 205 8.27 18.51 -16.90
CA PHE A 205 8.15 17.32 -16.04
C PHE A 205 6.70 16.80 -16.01
N ASN A 206 5.84 17.34 -16.89
CA ASN A 206 4.44 16.98 -17.00
C ASN A 206 4.31 15.57 -17.61
N TYR A 207 3.55 14.70 -16.93
CA TYR A 207 3.28 13.33 -17.40
C TYR A 207 2.71 13.26 -18.82
N GLU A 208 1.73 14.11 -19.15
CA GLU A 208 0.99 14.05 -20.41
C GLU A 208 1.89 14.42 -21.60
N GLU A 209 2.74 15.42 -21.44
CA GLU A 209 3.72 15.79 -22.46
C GLU A 209 4.79 14.69 -22.61
N LEU A 210 5.23 14.11 -21.49
CA LEU A 210 6.25 13.04 -21.47
C LEU A 210 5.77 11.72 -22.11
N LEU A 211 4.47 11.44 -22.16
CA LEU A 211 3.92 10.28 -22.88
C LEU A 211 4.25 10.32 -24.38
N ASN A 212 4.40 11.51 -24.96
CA ASN A 212 4.66 11.70 -26.39
C ASN A 212 6.15 11.64 -26.75
N THR A 213 7.01 11.23 -25.81
CA THR A 213 8.46 11.23 -26.00
C THR A 213 8.88 10.12 -26.96
N PRO A 214 9.48 10.44 -28.13
CA PRO A 214 10.05 9.42 -28.99
C PRO A 214 11.31 8.85 -28.33
N MET A 215 11.33 7.54 -28.12
CA MET A 215 12.45 6.83 -27.50
C MET A 215 12.99 5.75 -28.43
N SER A 216 14.30 5.57 -28.44
CA SER A 216 14.89 4.35 -28.98
C SER A 216 14.62 3.19 -28.02
N HIS A 217 14.41 2.00 -28.58
CA HIS A 217 14.03 0.80 -27.82
C HIS A 217 14.91 0.54 -26.58
N GLY A 218 16.25 0.62 -26.73
CA GLY A 218 17.15 0.39 -25.60
C GLY A 218 17.07 1.45 -24.50
N VAL A 219 16.78 2.71 -24.85
CA VAL A 219 16.62 3.80 -23.88
C VAL A 219 15.30 3.65 -23.13
N GLU A 220 14.20 3.36 -23.84
CA GLU A 220 12.89 3.07 -23.23
C GLU A 220 13.02 1.95 -22.18
N TYR A 221 13.74 0.88 -22.51
CA TYR A 221 13.97 -0.26 -21.62
C TYR A 221 14.78 0.11 -20.37
N LEU A 222 15.88 0.87 -20.51
CA LEU A 222 16.68 1.29 -19.35
C LEU A 222 15.92 2.24 -18.42
N LEU A 223 15.14 3.16 -18.97
CA LEU A 223 14.32 4.09 -18.18
C LEU A 223 13.21 3.32 -17.44
N MET A 224 12.50 2.42 -18.14
CA MET A 224 11.52 1.52 -17.54
C MET A 224 12.11 0.72 -16.38
N LEU A 225 13.31 0.16 -16.53
CA LEU A 225 13.98 -0.56 -15.44
C LEU A 225 14.27 0.34 -14.24
N GLY A 226 14.61 1.61 -14.45
CA GLY A 226 14.84 2.56 -13.35
C GLY A 226 13.57 2.81 -12.53
N PHE A 227 12.42 2.95 -13.19
CA PHE A 227 11.12 3.02 -12.52
C PHE A 227 10.77 1.68 -11.85
N PHE A 228 10.93 0.57 -12.57
CA PHE A 228 10.62 -0.77 -12.07
C PHE A 228 11.41 -1.09 -10.81
N ILE A 229 12.71 -0.78 -10.74
CA ILE A 229 13.53 -1.05 -9.54
C ILE A 229 13.01 -0.29 -8.33
N ALA A 230 12.67 0.99 -8.47
CA ALA A 230 12.12 1.79 -7.37
C ALA A 230 10.78 1.25 -6.87
N PHE A 231 9.90 0.87 -7.81
CA PHE A 231 8.64 0.24 -7.46
C PHE A 231 8.84 -1.17 -6.90
N ALA A 232 9.76 -1.95 -7.43
CA ALA A 232 10.08 -3.31 -6.98
C ALA A 232 10.59 -3.33 -5.54
N VAL A 233 11.43 -2.36 -5.15
CA VAL A 233 11.86 -2.22 -3.75
C VAL A 233 10.68 -1.90 -2.85
N LYS A 234 9.79 -0.98 -3.24
CA LYS A 234 8.66 -0.56 -2.40
C LYS A 234 7.45 -1.52 -2.43
N MET A 235 7.31 -2.35 -3.48
CA MET A 235 6.34 -3.47 -3.64
C MET A 235 6.84 -4.81 -3.03
N PRO A 236 7.96 -4.77 -2.30
CA PRO A 236 8.90 -5.88 -2.06
C PRO A 236 8.93 -7.05 -3.05
N VAL A 237 9.22 -6.79 -4.33
CA VAL A 237 9.48 -7.83 -5.32
C VAL A 237 10.78 -8.56 -4.99
N VAL A 238 10.81 -9.89 -5.11
CA VAL A 238 12.03 -10.69 -4.85
C VAL A 238 13.13 -10.27 -5.83
N PRO A 239 14.39 -10.03 -5.38
CA PRO A 239 14.94 -10.28 -4.04
C PRO A 239 14.88 -9.09 -3.05
N LEU A 240 14.25 -7.96 -3.43
CA LEU A 240 14.33 -6.67 -2.75
C LEU A 240 13.30 -6.48 -1.62
N HIS A 241 13.07 -7.52 -0.81
CA HIS A 241 11.98 -7.55 0.18
C HIS A 241 12.44 -7.55 1.64
N GLY A 242 13.72 -7.83 1.91
CA GLY A 242 14.21 -8.08 3.27
C GLY A 242 14.08 -6.90 4.24
N TRP A 243 13.86 -5.68 3.75
CA TRP A 243 13.56 -4.51 4.58
C TRP A 243 12.17 -4.59 5.21
N LEU A 244 11.19 -5.18 4.52
CA LEU A 244 9.78 -5.21 4.94
C LEU A 244 9.56 -5.95 6.27
N PRO A 245 9.99 -7.22 6.45
CA PRO A 245 9.76 -7.94 7.71
C PRO A 245 10.54 -7.32 8.87
N ASP A 246 11.74 -6.77 8.62
CA ASP A 246 12.54 -6.09 9.65
C ASP A 246 11.87 -4.77 10.07
N ALA A 247 11.36 -3.98 9.12
CA ALA A 247 10.63 -2.74 9.38
C ALA A 247 9.35 -3.01 10.19
N HIS A 248 8.52 -3.99 9.78
CA HIS A 248 7.29 -4.34 10.50
C HIS A 248 7.55 -4.91 11.89
N SER A 249 8.57 -5.76 12.04
CA SER A 249 8.91 -6.34 13.35
C SER A 249 9.22 -5.26 14.38
N GLN A 250 9.76 -4.12 13.95
CA GLN A 250 10.20 -3.04 14.85
C GLN A 250 9.20 -1.90 14.91
N ALA A 251 8.45 -1.63 13.83
CA ALA A 251 7.54 -0.50 13.73
C ALA A 251 6.49 -0.49 14.87
N PRO A 252 6.06 0.71 15.31
CA PRO A 252 4.85 0.84 16.12
C PRO A 252 3.63 0.32 15.36
N THR A 253 2.52 0.11 16.06
CA THR A 253 1.34 -0.51 15.46
C THR A 253 0.76 0.36 14.36
N ALA A 254 0.61 1.67 14.58
CA ALA A 254 0.19 2.63 13.55
C ALA A 254 1.09 2.60 12.31
N GLY A 255 2.41 2.63 12.52
CA GLY A 255 3.38 2.55 11.42
C GLY A 255 3.26 1.24 10.64
N SER A 256 2.95 0.12 11.30
CA SER A 256 2.75 -1.16 10.62
C SER A 256 1.47 -1.18 9.78
N VAL A 257 0.41 -0.55 10.26
CA VAL A 257 -0.86 -0.38 9.53
C VAL A 257 -0.64 0.43 8.26
N ASP A 258 0.01 1.59 8.36
CA ASP A 258 0.21 2.47 7.20
C ASP A 258 1.22 1.90 6.21
N LEU A 259 2.31 1.29 6.70
CA LEU A 259 3.30 0.65 5.84
C LEU A 259 2.68 -0.47 5.04
N ALA A 260 2.05 -1.45 5.69
CA ALA A 260 1.45 -2.58 5.00
C ALA A 260 0.26 -2.15 4.17
N GLY A 261 -0.62 -1.32 4.73
CA GLY A 261 -1.90 -0.95 4.16
C GLY A 261 -1.82 0.04 3.00
N ILE A 262 -0.77 0.88 2.95
CA ILE A 262 -0.71 2.00 2.02
C ILE A 262 0.61 2.04 1.23
N LEU A 263 1.78 2.04 1.89
CA LEU A 263 3.06 2.30 1.20
C LEU A 263 3.36 1.29 0.08
N LEU A 264 2.98 0.02 0.25
CA LEU A 264 3.14 -0.98 -0.82
C LEU A 264 2.24 -0.69 -2.03
N LYS A 265 1.08 -0.06 -1.80
CA LYS A 265 0.09 0.24 -2.84
C LYS A 265 0.55 1.39 -3.72
N THR A 266 1.33 2.34 -3.18
CA THR A 266 1.92 3.41 -4.01
C THR A 266 2.86 2.84 -5.08
N ALA A 267 3.52 1.71 -4.81
CA ALA A 267 4.40 1.06 -5.77
C ALA A 267 3.61 0.40 -6.91
N ALA A 268 2.54 -0.34 -6.59
CA ALA A 268 1.65 -0.93 -7.58
C ALA A 268 0.94 0.14 -8.44
N TYR A 269 0.46 1.19 -7.79
CA TYR A 269 -0.09 2.37 -8.44
C TYR A 269 0.92 3.01 -9.40
N GLY A 270 2.18 3.17 -8.96
CA GLY A 270 3.23 3.74 -9.80
C GLY A 270 3.58 2.87 -11.01
N LEU A 271 3.56 1.54 -10.87
CA LEU A 271 3.71 0.62 -12.00
C LEU A 271 2.57 0.80 -13.00
N LEU A 272 1.32 0.86 -12.54
CA LEU A 272 0.14 1.04 -13.40
C LEU A 272 0.14 2.40 -14.11
N ARG A 273 0.50 3.48 -13.42
CA ARG A 273 0.36 4.85 -13.95
C ARG A 273 1.58 5.36 -14.70
N PHE A 274 2.78 5.01 -14.24
CA PHE A 274 4.01 5.55 -14.81
C PHE A 274 4.73 4.49 -15.63
N SER A 275 5.00 3.30 -15.07
CA SER A 275 5.81 2.30 -15.78
C SER A 275 5.15 1.82 -17.07
N LEU A 276 3.86 1.48 -17.04
CA LEU A 276 3.15 1.00 -18.22
C LEU A 276 2.95 2.12 -19.26
N PRO A 277 2.36 3.29 -18.92
CA PRO A 277 2.05 4.29 -19.93
C PRO A 277 3.25 5.03 -20.50
N LEU A 278 4.26 5.34 -19.68
CA LEU A 278 5.47 6.03 -20.17
C LEU A 278 6.36 5.10 -20.98
N PHE A 279 6.32 3.79 -20.71
CA PHE A 279 7.20 2.79 -21.34
C PHE A 279 6.44 1.52 -21.77
N PRO A 280 5.47 1.64 -22.69
CA PRO A 280 4.58 0.53 -23.04
C PRO A 280 5.29 -0.61 -23.75
N ASN A 281 6.23 -0.34 -24.67
CA ASN A 281 6.94 -1.40 -25.40
C ASN A 281 7.87 -2.15 -24.46
N ALA A 282 8.68 -1.40 -23.70
CA ALA A 282 9.60 -1.98 -22.72
C ALA A 282 8.86 -2.78 -21.63
N SER A 283 7.72 -2.28 -21.15
CA SER A 283 6.90 -3.00 -20.17
C SER A 283 6.31 -4.30 -20.73
N ALA A 284 5.89 -4.31 -22.00
CA ALA A 284 5.38 -5.51 -22.66
C ALA A 284 6.47 -6.58 -22.82
N GLU A 285 7.71 -6.18 -23.13
CA GLU A 285 8.85 -7.10 -23.22
C GLU A 285 9.31 -7.61 -21.85
N PHE A 286 9.26 -6.76 -20.83
CA PHE A 286 9.63 -7.11 -19.46
C PHE A 286 8.56 -7.95 -18.73
N ALA A 287 7.34 -8.01 -19.26
CA ALA A 287 6.19 -8.69 -18.67
C ALA A 287 6.48 -10.14 -18.20
N PRO A 288 7.16 -11.01 -18.97
CA PRO A 288 7.46 -12.37 -18.50
C PRO A 288 8.31 -12.39 -17.23
N ILE A 289 9.32 -11.51 -17.13
CA ILE A 289 10.20 -11.41 -15.96
C ILE A 289 9.39 -10.95 -14.75
N ALA A 290 8.61 -9.87 -14.91
CA ALA A 290 7.76 -9.34 -13.85
C ALA A 290 6.79 -10.41 -13.31
N MET A 291 6.12 -11.16 -14.19
CA MET A 291 5.21 -12.22 -13.78
C MET A 291 5.94 -13.36 -13.04
N TRP A 292 7.11 -13.80 -13.51
CA TRP A 292 7.89 -14.84 -12.82
C TRP A 292 8.40 -14.37 -11.45
N LEU A 293 8.84 -13.12 -11.33
CA LEU A 293 9.17 -12.53 -10.03
C LEU A 293 7.94 -12.49 -9.10
N GLY A 294 6.76 -12.25 -9.66
CA GLY A 294 5.49 -12.33 -8.94
C GLY A 294 5.21 -13.75 -8.41
N VAL A 295 5.37 -14.78 -9.25
CA VAL A 295 5.25 -16.19 -8.85
C VAL A 295 6.22 -16.54 -7.73
N ILE A 296 7.49 -16.14 -7.89
CA ILE A 296 8.51 -16.36 -6.86
C ILE A 296 8.11 -15.65 -5.57
N GLY A 297 7.61 -14.43 -5.64
CA GLY A 297 7.08 -13.68 -4.49
C GLY A 297 5.93 -14.39 -3.78
N ILE A 298 4.98 -14.96 -4.52
CA ILE A 298 3.86 -15.74 -3.98
C ILE A 298 4.37 -16.88 -3.11
N PHE A 299 5.23 -17.75 -3.66
CA PHE A 299 5.71 -18.94 -2.96
C PHE A 299 6.73 -18.63 -1.89
N TYR A 300 7.74 -17.81 -2.20
CA TYR A 300 8.79 -17.44 -1.25
C TYR A 300 8.21 -16.69 -0.06
N GLY A 301 7.31 -15.73 -0.30
CA GLY A 301 6.59 -15.02 0.74
C GLY A 301 5.80 -15.97 1.64
N ALA A 302 5.06 -16.91 1.05
CA ALA A 302 4.27 -17.88 1.80
C ALA A 302 5.14 -18.83 2.65
N TRP A 303 6.24 -19.35 2.10
CA TRP A 303 7.19 -20.19 2.84
C TRP A 303 7.85 -19.44 3.99
N MET A 304 8.31 -18.21 3.76
CA MET A 304 8.93 -17.41 4.80
C MET A 304 7.91 -17.03 5.88
N ALA A 305 6.66 -16.73 5.51
CA ALA A 305 5.57 -16.48 6.46
C ALA A 305 5.32 -17.70 7.37
N PHE A 306 5.17 -18.90 6.78
CA PHE A 306 4.91 -20.13 7.54
C PHE A 306 6.01 -20.47 8.55
N THR A 307 7.27 -20.20 8.22
CA THR A 307 8.42 -20.47 9.10
C THR A 307 8.63 -19.42 10.19
N GLN A 308 7.88 -18.30 10.17
CA GLN A 308 8.01 -17.27 11.21
C GLN A 308 7.42 -17.72 12.56
N TYR A 309 8.12 -17.33 13.62
CA TYR A 309 7.61 -17.41 15.00
C TYR A 309 7.14 -16.04 15.54
N ASP A 310 7.62 -14.93 14.96
CA ASP A 310 7.12 -13.58 15.25
C ASP A 310 5.88 -13.27 14.39
N ILE A 311 4.77 -12.90 15.04
CA ILE A 311 3.49 -12.64 14.35
C ILE A 311 3.60 -11.47 13.36
N LYS A 312 4.27 -10.37 13.71
CA LYS A 312 4.38 -9.20 12.82
C LYS A 312 5.19 -9.55 11.57
N ARG A 313 6.26 -10.34 11.73
CA ARG A 313 7.05 -10.82 10.59
C ARG A 313 6.25 -11.75 9.70
N LEU A 314 5.44 -12.64 10.28
CA LEU A 314 4.55 -13.52 9.52
C LEU A 314 3.61 -12.69 8.63
N ILE A 315 2.89 -11.72 9.21
CA ILE A 315 1.96 -10.83 8.48
C ILE A 315 2.69 -9.99 7.41
N ALA A 316 3.93 -9.57 7.66
CA ALA A 316 4.72 -8.89 6.64
C ALA A 316 4.98 -9.77 5.41
N TYR A 317 5.35 -11.04 5.63
CA TYR A 317 5.59 -11.98 4.52
C TYR A 317 4.31 -12.42 3.79
N THR A 318 3.15 -12.44 4.45
CA THR A 318 1.88 -12.65 3.72
C THR A 318 1.65 -11.51 2.72
N SER A 319 1.99 -10.27 3.10
CA SER A 319 1.90 -9.11 2.19
C SER A 319 2.82 -9.25 0.98
N VAL A 320 4.04 -9.78 1.14
CA VAL A 320 4.95 -10.10 0.00
C VAL A 320 4.28 -11.10 -0.95
N SER A 321 3.65 -12.14 -0.40
CA SER A 321 2.96 -13.16 -1.20
C SER A 321 1.82 -12.54 -2.04
N HIS A 322 0.98 -11.72 -1.42
CA HIS A 322 -0.15 -11.06 -2.09
C HIS A 322 0.27 -10.01 -3.12
N MET A 323 1.36 -9.27 -2.90
CA MET A 323 1.89 -8.35 -3.91
C MET A 323 2.47 -9.08 -5.13
N GLY A 324 2.88 -10.34 -4.97
CA GLY A 324 3.23 -11.20 -6.10
C GLY A 324 2.08 -11.40 -7.08
N PHE A 325 0.86 -11.60 -6.60
CA PHE A 325 -0.34 -11.68 -7.46
C PHE A 325 -0.62 -10.36 -8.19
N VAL A 326 -0.48 -9.22 -7.49
CA VAL A 326 -0.68 -7.89 -8.10
C VAL A 326 0.35 -7.62 -9.19
N LEU A 327 1.62 -7.98 -8.97
CA LEU A 327 2.67 -7.82 -9.97
C LEU A 327 2.36 -8.61 -11.24
N ILE A 328 1.90 -9.86 -11.10
CA ILE A 328 1.46 -10.68 -12.25
C ILE A 328 0.32 -9.97 -12.97
N ALA A 329 -0.70 -9.53 -12.23
CA ALA A 329 -1.89 -8.89 -12.79
C ALA A 329 -1.54 -7.70 -13.68
N ILE A 330 -0.66 -6.80 -13.21
CA ILE A 330 -0.27 -5.56 -13.89
C ILE A 330 0.35 -5.83 -15.27
N TYR A 331 1.18 -6.87 -15.40
CA TYR A 331 1.89 -7.14 -16.64
C TYR A 331 1.14 -8.07 -17.61
N THR A 332 -0.08 -8.50 -17.28
CA THR A 332 -0.88 -9.38 -18.16
C THR A 332 -1.58 -8.64 -19.30
N GLY A 333 -1.78 -7.32 -19.19
CA GLY A 333 -2.55 -6.54 -20.18
C GLY A 333 -4.06 -6.80 -20.17
N SER A 334 -4.56 -7.60 -19.22
CA SER A 334 -5.99 -7.89 -19.07
C SER A 334 -6.67 -6.84 -18.19
N GLN A 335 -7.73 -6.19 -18.72
CA GLN A 335 -8.52 -5.23 -17.95
C GLN A 335 -9.17 -5.90 -16.73
N LEU A 336 -9.57 -7.18 -16.84
CA LEU A 336 -10.11 -7.95 -15.73
C LEU A 336 -9.06 -8.13 -14.63
N ALA A 337 -7.80 -8.40 -15.00
CA ALA A 337 -6.70 -8.49 -14.05
C ALA A 337 -6.43 -7.14 -13.37
N TYR A 338 -6.55 -6.02 -14.08
CA TYR A 338 -6.37 -4.68 -13.51
C TYR A 338 -7.47 -4.33 -12.51
N GLN A 339 -8.72 -4.62 -12.84
CA GLN A 339 -9.85 -4.50 -11.90
C GLN A 339 -9.62 -5.36 -10.65
N GLY A 340 -9.18 -6.60 -10.84
CA GLY A 340 -8.79 -7.49 -9.74
C GLY A 340 -7.66 -6.91 -8.89
N ALA A 341 -6.63 -6.33 -9.51
CA ALA A 341 -5.51 -5.69 -8.82
C ALA A 341 -5.97 -4.53 -7.93
N VAL A 342 -6.85 -3.66 -8.42
CA VAL A 342 -7.39 -2.54 -7.63
C VAL A 342 -8.17 -3.02 -6.42
N ILE A 343 -9.12 -3.94 -6.63
CA ILE A 343 -9.90 -4.51 -5.51
C ILE A 343 -8.99 -5.22 -4.52
N GLN A 344 -8.03 -6.01 -5.01
CA GLN A 344 -7.12 -6.76 -4.16
C GLN A 344 -6.24 -5.83 -3.33
N MET A 345 -5.72 -4.73 -3.91
CA MET A 345 -4.93 -3.75 -3.17
C MET A 345 -5.72 -3.14 -2.01
N ILE A 346 -6.99 -2.82 -2.23
CA ILE A 346 -7.90 -2.29 -1.19
C ILE A 346 -8.22 -3.37 -0.16
N ALA A 347 -8.64 -4.55 -0.60
CA ALA A 347 -8.99 -5.67 0.27
C ALA A 347 -7.82 -6.10 1.16
N HIS A 348 -6.64 -6.26 0.57
CA HIS A 348 -5.42 -6.55 1.29
C HIS A 348 -5.02 -5.39 2.22
N GLY A 349 -5.23 -4.13 1.81
CA GLY A 349 -5.07 -2.97 2.69
C GLY A 349 -5.91 -3.06 3.97
N LEU A 350 -7.21 -3.35 3.83
CA LEU A 350 -8.13 -3.54 4.95
C LEU A 350 -7.77 -4.77 5.80
N SER A 351 -7.42 -5.88 5.16
CA SER A 351 -7.10 -7.15 5.82
C SER A 351 -5.80 -7.07 6.63
N ALA A 352 -4.72 -6.57 6.02
CA ALA A 352 -3.44 -6.40 6.68
C ALA A 352 -3.52 -5.38 7.83
N ALA A 353 -4.29 -4.29 7.66
CA ALA A 353 -4.56 -3.34 8.73
C ALA A 353 -5.25 -4.03 9.92
N GLY A 354 -6.27 -4.86 9.67
CA GLY A 354 -6.96 -5.63 10.71
C GLY A 354 -6.01 -6.57 11.47
N LEU A 355 -5.17 -7.33 10.75
CA LEU A 355 -4.18 -8.21 11.35
C LEU A 355 -3.14 -7.47 12.19
N PHE A 356 -2.61 -6.34 11.72
CA PHE A 356 -1.62 -5.57 12.47
C PHE A 356 -2.24 -4.88 13.70
N ILE A 357 -3.47 -4.38 13.61
CA ILE A 357 -4.18 -3.79 14.76
C ILE A 357 -4.45 -4.86 15.82
N LEU A 358 -4.95 -6.03 15.42
CA LEU A 358 -5.18 -7.16 16.34
C LEU A 358 -3.88 -7.68 16.95
N CYS A 359 -2.81 -7.76 16.16
CA CYS A 359 -1.47 -8.12 16.64
C CYS A 359 -0.95 -7.11 17.66
N GLY A 360 -1.17 -5.80 17.45
CA GLY A 360 -0.84 -4.75 18.40
C GLY A 360 -1.62 -4.91 19.71
N GLN A 361 -2.93 -5.12 19.64
CA GLN A 361 -3.79 -5.34 20.81
C GLN A 361 -3.46 -6.63 21.57
N LEU A 362 -3.01 -7.67 20.86
CA LEU A 362 -2.51 -8.90 21.46
C LEU A 362 -1.20 -8.64 22.22
N TYR A 363 -0.29 -7.86 21.61
CA TYR A 363 0.96 -7.47 22.24
C TYR A 363 0.74 -6.59 23.48
N GLU A 364 -0.24 -5.68 23.47
CA GLU A 364 -0.59 -4.85 24.65
C GLU A 364 -1.01 -5.70 25.86
N ARG A 365 -1.52 -6.92 25.64
CA ARG A 365 -2.01 -7.83 26.69
C ARG A 365 -1.00 -8.87 27.13
N LEU A 366 -0.23 -9.40 26.19
CA LEU A 366 0.71 -10.50 26.43
C LEU A 366 2.18 -10.05 26.51
N HIS A 367 2.48 -8.84 26.04
CA HIS A 367 3.84 -8.29 25.91
C HIS A 367 4.83 -9.20 25.17
N THR A 368 4.32 -10.07 24.30
CA THR A 368 5.14 -10.96 23.46
C THR A 368 4.59 -11.00 22.04
N ARG A 369 5.49 -11.19 21.07
CA ARG A 369 5.18 -11.42 19.65
C ARG A 369 5.53 -12.84 19.22
N ASP A 370 6.19 -13.58 20.10
CA ASP A 370 6.68 -14.92 19.82
C ASP A 370 5.58 -15.95 20.06
N MET A 371 5.08 -16.53 18.97
CA MET A 371 4.04 -17.56 19.01
C MET A 371 4.48 -18.85 19.70
N ARG A 372 5.78 -19.07 19.94
CA ARG A 372 6.28 -20.20 20.73
C ARG A 372 5.84 -20.10 22.20
N MET A 373 5.56 -18.89 22.67
CA MET A 373 5.09 -18.60 24.03
C MET A 373 3.56 -18.42 24.10
N MET A 374 2.86 -18.59 22.98
CA MET A 374 1.41 -18.44 22.85
C MET A 374 0.76 -19.79 22.51
N GLY A 375 -0.50 -19.94 22.86
CA GLY A 375 -1.30 -21.13 22.59
C GLY A 375 -2.51 -21.16 23.50
N GLY A 376 -3.61 -21.79 23.05
CA GLY A 376 -4.84 -21.91 23.85
C GLY A 376 -5.48 -20.58 24.25
N LEU A 377 -5.15 -19.47 23.56
CA LEU A 377 -5.62 -18.13 23.91
C LEU A 377 -7.12 -17.92 23.64
N TRP A 378 -7.78 -18.82 22.90
CA TRP A 378 -9.21 -18.71 22.60
C TRP A 378 -10.07 -18.63 23.86
N GLY A 379 -9.76 -19.44 24.88
CA GLY A 379 -10.48 -19.44 26.16
C GLY A 379 -10.11 -18.29 27.10
N LYS A 380 -9.18 -17.41 26.71
CA LYS A 380 -8.61 -16.37 27.59
C LYS A 380 -9.02 -14.96 27.22
N MET A 381 -9.55 -14.77 26.01
CA MET A 381 -9.99 -13.47 25.47
C MET A 381 -11.32 -13.64 24.76
N LYS A 382 -12.20 -12.64 24.83
CA LYS A 382 -13.55 -12.71 24.25
C LYS A 382 -13.54 -12.62 22.71
N TRP A 383 -13.21 -11.45 22.18
CA TRP A 383 -13.41 -11.14 20.75
C TRP A 383 -12.15 -11.32 19.89
N LEU A 384 -10.97 -11.04 20.45
CA LEU A 384 -9.70 -11.02 19.71
C LEU A 384 -9.43 -12.34 18.95
N PRO A 385 -9.62 -13.55 19.54
CA PRO A 385 -9.40 -14.81 18.82
C PRO A 385 -10.30 -14.97 17.59
N ALA A 386 -11.61 -14.72 17.74
CA ALA A 386 -12.58 -14.88 16.67
C ALA A 386 -12.39 -13.83 15.55
N LEU A 387 -12.08 -12.59 15.91
CA LEU A 387 -11.78 -11.54 14.93
C LEU A 387 -10.47 -11.83 14.20
N SER A 388 -9.43 -12.28 14.91
CA SER A 388 -8.18 -12.70 14.27
C SER A 388 -8.37 -13.89 13.33
N MET A 389 -9.27 -14.81 13.68
CA MET A 389 -9.69 -15.90 12.80
C MET A 389 -10.35 -15.36 11.53
N PHE A 390 -11.28 -14.41 11.63
CA PHE A 390 -11.89 -13.78 10.45
C PHE A 390 -10.84 -13.18 9.50
N PHE A 391 -9.89 -12.38 9.99
CA PHE A 391 -8.88 -11.76 9.12
C PHE A 391 -7.87 -12.76 8.55
N ALA A 392 -7.52 -13.79 9.31
CA ALA A 392 -6.70 -14.89 8.81
C ALA A 392 -7.42 -15.64 7.67
N VAL A 393 -8.72 -15.90 7.83
CA VAL A 393 -9.58 -16.48 6.80
C VAL A 393 -9.72 -15.58 5.57
N ALA A 394 -9.89 -14.26 5.76
CA ALA A 394 -9.92 -13.31 4.65
C ALA A 394 -8.59 -13.32 3.87
N THR A 395 -7.46 -13.43 4.58
CA THR A 395 -6.12 -13.39 3.98
C THR A 395 -5.87 -14.54 3.01
N LEU A 396 -6.41 -15.75 3.24
CA LEU A 396 -6.19 -16.88 2.34
C LEU A 396 -7.06 -16.89 1.06
N GLY A 397 -7.79 -15.80 0.80
CA GLY A 397 -8.65 -15.66 -0.38
C GLY A 397 -10.00 -16.37 -0.24
N MET A 398 -10.64 -16.30 0.94
CA MET A 398 -11.93 -16.98 1.16
C MET A 398 -13.13 -16.21 0.54
N PRO A 399 -14.05 -16.89 -0.18
CA PRO A 399 -15.29 -16.29 -0.65
C PRO A 399 -16.09 -15.59 0.45
N GLY A 400 -16.77 -14.50 0.09
CA GLY A 400 -17.46 -13.62 1.05
C GLY A 400 -16.58 -12.49 1.59
N THR A 401 -15.30 -12.44 1.20
CA THR A 401 -14.38 -11.34 1.50
C THR A 401 -13.84 -10.70 0.23
N GLY A 402 -13.48 -9.41 0.29
CA GLY A 402 -12.90 -8.70 -0.86
C GLY A 402 -11.60 -9.31 -1.40
N ASN A 403 -10.83 -10.02 -0.57
CA ASN A 403 -9.59 -10.69 -0.99
C ASN A 403 -9.86 -11.72 -2.09
N PHE A 404 -10.87 -12.55 -1.91
CA PHE A 404 -11.29 -13.53 -2.93
C PHE A 404 -11.70 -12.85 -4.23
N VAL A 405 -12.51 -11.78 -4.16
CA VAL A 405 -12.97 -11.05 -5.34
C VAL A 405 -11.78 -10.55 -6.16
N GLY A 406 -10.85 -9.86 -5.51
CA GLY A 406 -9.67 -9.32 -6.18
C GLY A 406 -8.77 -10.42 -6.76
N GLU A 407 -8.39 -11.42 -5.95
CA GLU A 407 -7.47 -12.48 -6.38
C GLU A 407 -8.04 -13.36 -7.48
N PHE A 408 -9.33 -13.72 -7.43
CA PHE A 408 -9.92 -14.53 -8.48
C PHE A 408 -10.10 -13.74 -9.78
N MET A 409 -10.43 -12.45 -9.73
CA MET A 409 -10.41 -11.60 -10.93
C MET A 409 -9.01 -11.51 -11.54
N ILE A 410 -7.97 -11.35 -10.71
CA ILE A 410 -6.56 -11.43 -11.15
C ILE A 410 -6.29 -12.76 -11.84
N LEU A 411 -6.67 -13.88 -11.23
CA LEU A 411 -6.45 -15.21 -11.79
C LEU A 411 -7.21 -15.40 -13.11
N PHE A 412 -8.48 -15.03 -13.19
CA PHE A 412 -9.25 -15.15 -14.42
C PHE A 412 -8.67 -14.30 -15.55
N GLY A 413 -8.30 -13.05 -15.27
CA GLY A 413 -7.66 -12.17 -16.25
C GLY A 413 -6.29 -12.66 -16.69
N SER A 414 -5.49 -13.18 -15.75
CA SER A 414 -4.16 -13.74 -16.02
C SER A 414 -4.26 -15.06 -16.80
N TYR A 415 -5.26 -15.90 -16.53
CA TYR A 415 -5.45 -17.19 -17.19
C TYR A 415 -5.67 -17.03 -18.69
N GLN A 416 -6.40 -15.99 -19.09
CA GLN A 416 -6.69 -15.69 -20.49
C GLN A 416 -5.42 -15.35 -21.29
N VAL A 417 -4.37 -14.85 -20.62
CA VAL A 417 -3.12 -14.39 -21.26
C VAL A 417 -2.00 -15.42 -21.10
N VAL A 418 -1.75 -15.87 -19.87
CA VAL A 418 -0.70 -16.86 -19.55
C VAL A 418 -1.26 -17.92 -18.58
N PRO A 419 -1.91 -18.99 -19.09
CA PRO A 419 -2.49 -20.04 -18.26
C PRO A 419 -1.50 -20.70 -17.30
N MET A 420 -0.28 -20.96 -17.76
CA MET A 420 0.75 -21.67 -16.96
C MET A 420 1.08 -20.92 -15.67
N ILE A 421 1.42 -19.63 -15.77
CA ILE A 421 1.75 -18.78 -14.61
C ILE A 421 0.56 -18.71 -13.66
N THR A 422 -0.65 -18.65 -14.21
CA THR A 422 -1.87 -18.57 -13.41
C THR A 422 -2.11 -19.85 -12.62
N VAL A 423 -2.02 -21.02 -13.26
CA VAL A 423 -2.20 -22.32 -12.58
C VAL A 423 -1.16 -22.49 -11.47
N ILE A 424 0.11 -22.14 -11.74
CA ILE A 424 1.18 -22.15 -10.74
C ILE A 424 0.85 -21.19 -9.58
N SER A 425 0.39 -19.97 -9.87
CA SER A 425 0.02 -18.97 -8.87
C SER A 425 -1.16 -19.41 -8.00
N THR A 426 -2.15 -20.11 -8.57
CA THR A 426 -3.28 -20.69 -7.84
C THR A 426 -2.82 -21.69 -6.78
N PHE A 427 -1.77 -22.48 -7.04
CA PHE A 427 -1.19 -23.33 -5.98
C PHE A 427 -0.61 -22.51 -4.83
N GLY A 428 -0.18 -21.28 -5.06
CA GLY A 428 0.19 -20.32 -4.03
C GLY A 428 -0.93 -20.01 -3.02
N LEU A 429 -2.19 -20.01 -3.45
CA LEU A 429 -3.35 -19.86 -2.55
C LEU A 429 -3.47 -21.03 -1.55
N VAL A 430 -3.03 -22.23 -1.94
CA VAL A 430 -2.97 -23.38 -1.01
C VAL A 430 -1.94 -23.11 0.08
N PHE A 431 -0.79 -22.55 -0.27
CA PHE A 431 0.21 -22.12 0.72
C PHE A 431 -0.29 -20.97 1.60
N ALA A 432 -1.15 -20.09 1.06
CA ALA A 432 -1.83 -19.07 1.86
C ALA A 432 -2.70 -19.67 2.97
N SER A 433 -3.40 -20.76 2.64
CA SER A 433 -4.15 -21.52 3.65
C SER A 433 -3.23 -22.10 4.72
N VAL A 434 -2.07 -22.64 4.34
CA VAL A 434 -1.10 -23.23 5.28
C VAL A 434 -0.56 -22.20 6.28
N TYR A 435 -0.04 -21.06 5.83
CA TYR A 435 0.52 -20.08 6.77
C TYR A 435 -0.56 -19.42 7.63
N SER A 436 -1.77 -19.22 7.09
CA SER A 436 -2.86 -18.55 7.79
C SER A 436 -3.40 -19.43 8.92
N LEU A 437 -3.65 -20.71 8.62
CA LEU A 437 -4.05 -21.69 9.62
C LEU A 437 -2.95 -21.95 10.65
N ALA A 438 -1.67 -21.99 10.23
CA ALA A 438 -0.55 -22.13 11.15
C ALA A 438 -0.48 -20.96 12.15
N MET A 439 -0.66 -19.72 11.69
CA MET A 439 -0.72 -18.53 12.56
C MET A 439 -1.84 -18.68 13.59
N LEU A 440 -3.06 -19.01 13.16
CA LEU A 440 -4.20 -19.19 14.05
C LEU A 440 -3.98 -20.30 15.08
N HIS A 441 -3.48 -21.45 14.64
CA HIS A 441 -3.24 -22.58 15.52
C HIS A 441 -2.15 -22.28 16.56
N ARG A 442 -1.07 -21.62 16.15
CA ARG A 442 0.03 -21.27 17.06
C ARG A 442 -0.39 -20.21 18.09
N ALA A 443 -1.24 -19.25 17.71
CA ALA A 443 -1.71 -18.20 18.61
C ALA A 443 -2.85 -18.65 19.52
N TYR A 444 -3.95 -19.18 18.97
CA TYR A 444 -5.22 -19.31 19.70
C TYR A 444 -5.61 -20.73 20.09
N PHE A 445 -5.18 -21.74 19.33
CA PHE A 445 -5.54 -23.14 19.58
C PHE A 445 -4.45 -23.90 20.34
N GLY A 446 -4.76 -25.14 20.74
CA GLY A 446 -3.85 -26.00 21.50
C GLY A 446 -3.74 -25.64 22.98
N LYS A 447 -2.65 -26.10 23.62
CA LYS A 447 -2.42 -25.90 25.06
C LYS A 447 -1.83 -24.52 25.33
N ALA A 448 -2.14 -23.96 26.49
CA ALA A 448 -1.49 -22.75 27.00
C ALA A 448 0.01 -23.01 27.19
N LYS A 449 0.87 -22.13 26.66
CA LYS A 449 2.34 -22.33 26.62
C LYS A 449 3.13 -21.40 27.54
N SER A 450 2.51 -20.39 28.12
CA SER A 450 3.16 -19.47 29.07
C SER A 450 2.25 -19.17 30.24
N GLN A 451 2.84 -18.78 31.37
CA GLN A 451 2.09 -18.47 32.59
C GLN A 451 1.06 -17.35 32.37
N ILE A 452 1.40 -16.34 31.57
CA ILE A 452 0.50 -15.25 31.19
C ILE A 452 -0.62 -15.77 30.28
N ALA A 453 -0.30 -16.63 29.30
CA ALA A 453 -1.31 -17.27 28.44
C ALA A 453 -2.21 -18.27 29.19
N SER A 454 -1.86 -18.68 30.41
CA SER A 454 -2.69 -19.53 31.26
C SER A 454 -3.75 -18.76 32.05
N GLN A 455 -3.63 -17.43 32.15
CA GLN A 455 -4.54 -16.56 32.92
C GLN A 455 -5.60 -15.94 32.02
N GLU A 456 -6.72 -15.50 32.62
CA GLU A 456 -7.74 -14.71 31.90
C GLU A 456 -7.17 -13.32 31.60
N LEU A 457 -7.28 -12.88 30.35
CA LEU A 457 -6.71 -11.63 29.87
C LEU A 457 -7.80 -10.54 29.80
N PRO A 458 -7.42 -9.25 29.92
CA PRO A 458 -8.39 -8.17 29.88
C PRO A 458 -9.11 -8.12 28.52
N GLY A 459 -10.41 -7.83 28.55
CA GLY A 459 -11.25 -7.73 27.36
C GLY A 459 -10.86 -6.59 26.41
N MET A 460 -11.39 -6.60 25.19
CA MET A 460 -11.23 -5.52 24.22
C MET A 460 -12.03 -4.28 24.64
N SER A 461 -11.42 -3.10 24.53
CA SER A 461 -12.15 -1.85 24.73
C SER A 461 -13.13 -1.58 23.58
N LEU A 462 -14.15 -0.74 23.79
CA LEU A 462 -15.13 -0.41 22.74
C LEU A 462 -14.49 0.18 21.49
N ARG A 463 -13.43 0.99 21.66
CA ARG A 463 -12.64 1.54 20.55
C ARG A 463 -11.96 0.43 19.74
N GLU A 464 -11.31 -0.52 20.41
CA GLU A 464 -10.65 -1.66 19.76
C GLU A 464 -11.64 -2.52 18.98
N LEU A 465 -12.81 -2.79 19.58
CA LEU A 465 -13.86 -3.57 18.94
C LEU A 465 -14.44 -2.85 17.73
N PHE A 466 -14.78 -1.56 17.85
CA PHE A 466 -15.40 -0.80 16.77
C PHE A 466 -14.48 -0.65 15.54
N ILE A 467 -13.19 -0.36 15.75
CA ILE A 467 -12.19 -0.28 14.66
C ILE A 467 -12.15 -1.58 13.87
N ILE A 468 -12.09 -2.72 14.57
CA ILE A 468 -11.98 -4.01 13.93
C ILE A 468 -13.30 -4.40 13.25
N LEU A 469 -14.44 -4.19 13.90
CA LEU A 469 -15.75 -4.45 13.30
C LEU A 469 -15.99 -3.61 12.05
N LEU A 470 -15.54 -2.35 12.03
CA LEU A 470 -15.60 -1.51 10.83
C LEU A 470 -14.82 -2.16 9.67
N LEU A 471 -13.59 -2.63 9.91
CA LEU A 471 -12.80 -3.34 8.90
C LEU A 471 -13.45 -4.65 8.45
N VAL A 472 -14.06 -5.40 9.36
CA VAL A 472 -14.82 -6.63 9.05
C VAL A 472 -15.97 -6.30 8.09
N VAL A 473 -16.79 -5.30 8.42
CA VAL A 473 -17.92 -4.88 7.61
C VAL A 473 -17.46 -4.45 6.22
N LEU A 474 -16.40 -3.64 6.13
CA LEU A 474 -15.87 -3.20 4.82
C LEU A 474 -15.35 -4.37 3.97
N LEU A 475 -14.67 -5.35 4.57
CA LEU A 475 -14.21 -6.55 3.86
C LEU A 475 -15.35 -7.44 3.37
N ILE A 476 -16.40 -7.59 4.16
CA ILE A 476 -17.60 -8.35 3.78
C ILE A 476 -18.37 -7.60 2.67
N LEU A 477 -18.61 -6.31 2.83
CA LEU A 477 -19.29 -5.51 1.80
C LEU A 477 -18.53 -5.55 0.47
N LEU A 478 -17.20 -5.43 0.51
CA LEU A 478 -16.36 -5.57 -0.68
C LEU A 478 -16.44 -6.98 -1.30
N GLY A 479 -16.61 -8.02 -0.48
CA GLY A 479 -16.79 -9.40 -0.93
C GLY A 479 -18.14 -9.68 -1.58
N PHE A 480 -19.21 -9.04 -1.10
CA PHE A 480 -20.59 -9.28 -1.54
C PHE A 480 -21.04 -8.33 -2.66
N TYR A 481 -20.62 -7.06 -2.61
CA TYR A 481 -21.02 -6.03 -3.55
C TYR A 481 -19.83 -5.16 -3.97
N PRO A 482 -18.92 -5.68 -4.82
CA PRO A 482 -17.74 -4.95 -5.27
C PRO A 482 -18.03 -3.85 -6.30
N GLN A 483 -19.26 -3.78 -6.82
CA GLN A 483 -19.63 -2.90 -7.94
C GLN A 483 -19.20 -1.43 -7.76
N PRO A 484 -19.41 -0.77 -6.60
CA PRO A 484 -19.00 0.63 -6.45
C PRO A 484 -17.49 0.84 -6.67
N ILE A 485 -16.66 -0.13 -6.29
CA ILE A 485 -15.21 -0.06 -6.46
C ILE A 485 -14.82 -0.38 -7.91
N LEU A 486 -15.49 -1.36 -8.52
CA LEU A 486 -15.31 -1.69 -9.94
C LEU A 486 -15.65 -0.48 -10.81
N ASP A 487 -16.84 0.09 -10.65
CA ASP A 487 -17.32 1.25 -11.40
C ASP A 487 -16.41 2.47 -11.22
N THR A 488 -16.00 2.73 -9.98
CA THR A 488 -15.09 3.86 -9.67
C THR A 488 -13.77 3.71 -10.41
N SER A 489 -13.18 2.50 -10.43
CA SER A 489 -11.87 2.27 -11.05
C SER A 489 -11.94 1.98 -12.56
N HIS A 490 -13.11 1.61 -13.09
CA HIS A 490 -13.29 1.11 -14.46
C HIS A 490 -12.72 2.05 -15.52
N SER A 491 -13.05 3.34 -15.45
CA SER A 491 -12.57 4.34 -16.41
C SER A 491 -11.04 4.42 -16.45
N ALA A 492 -10.39 4.57 -15.30
CA ALA A 492 -8.94 4.67 -15.22
C ALA A 492 -8.24 3.39 -15.68
N MET A 493 -8.76 2.22 -15.28
CA MET A 493 -8.19 0.93 -15.69
C MET A 493 -8.36 0.66 -17.18
N SER A 494 -9.50 1.03 -17.76
CA SER A 494 -9.73 0.92 -19.20
C SER A 494 -8.78 1.83 -19.99
N ASN A 495 -8.60 3.08 -19.55
CA ASN A 495 -7.67 4.02 -20.18
C ASN A 495 -6.23 3.50 -20.16
N ILE A 496 -5.74 3.03 -19.01
CA ILE A 496 -4.38 2.45 -18.87
C ILE A 496 -4.24 1.19 -19.73
N GLN A 497 -5.23 0.30 -19.71
CA GLN A 497 -5.18 -0.95 -20.47
C GLN A 497 -5.17 -0.71 -21.97
N GLN A 498 -6.06 0.15 -22.48
CA GLN A 498 -6.12 0.48 -23.89
C GLN A 498 -4.83 1.15 -24.36
N TRP A 499 -4.31 2.11 -23.60
CA TRP A 499 -3.03 2.75 -23.91
C TRP A 499 -1.89 1.73 -24.00
N PHE A 500 -1.73 0.89 -22.97
CA PHE A 500 -0.68 -0.12 -22.93
C PHE A 500 -0.74 -1.08 -24.12
N VAL A 501 -1.93 -1.58 -24.48
CA VAL A 501 -2.09 -2.51 -25.61
C VAL A 501 -1.93 -1.83 -26.96
N ASN A 502 -2.51 -0.64 -27.15
CA ASN A 502 -2.47 0.07 -28.42
C ASN A 502 -1.06 0.53 -28.78
N SER A 503 -0.27 1.02 -27.81
CA SER A 503 1.09 1.50 -28.06
C SER A 503 2.06 0.39 -28.51
N VAL A 504 1.82 -0.86 -28.13
CA VAL A 504 2.65 -2.02 -28.52
C VAL A 504 2.30 -2.51 -29.93
N THR A 505 1.06 -2.36 -30.37
CA THR A 505 0.61 -2.84 -31.69
C THR A 505 1.00 -1.92 -32.83
N THR A 506 1.29 -0.64 -32.55
CA THR A 506 1.74 0.34 -33.54
C THR A 506 3.22 0.22 -33.93
N THR A 507 4.02 -0.57 -33.21
CA THR A 507 5.49 -0.65 -33.36
C THR A 507 6.00 -2.00 -33.86
N ARG A 508 5.13 -3.00 -34.05
CA ARG A 508 5.49 -4.29 -34.67
C ARG A 508 5.29 -4.22 -36.19
N PRO A 509 6.36 -4.24 -37.02
CA PRO A 509 6.24 -4.39 -38.47
C PRO A 509 5.73 -5.79 -38.87
#